data_AF-A0A524NQJ2-F1
#
_entry.id   AF-A0A524NQJ2-F1
#
_cell.length_a   1.000
_cell.length_b   1.000
_cell.length_c   1.000
_cell.angle_alpha   90.00
_cell.angle_beta   90.00
_cell.angle_gamma   90.00
#
_symmetry.space_group_name_H-M   'P 1'
#
loop_
_entity.id
_entity.type
_entity.pdbx_description
1 polymer ?
#
loop_
_entity_poly.entity_id
_entity_poly.type
_entity_poly.pdbx_seq_one_letter_code
_entity_poly.pdbx_strand_id
1 'polypeptide(L)' 'MMNCKSWLILLAVLLIGTELPAQFLRVSDNQRFLVTSEGEPFFWLGDTGWEM' A
#
# COMPACT_ATOMS: atom_id res chain seq x y z
N MET A 1 34.78 -7.24 12.50
CA MET A 1 34.58 -7.13 11.04
C MET A 1 33.43 -8.05 10.66
N MET A 2 32.28 -7.53 10.22
CA MET A 2 31.13 -8.35 9.84
C MET A 2 31.41 -9.14 8.56
N ASN A 3 31.04 -10.42 8.54
CA ASN A 3 31.27 -11.31 7.39
C ASN A 3 30.32 -10.99 6.21
N CYS A 4 30.70 -11.37 4.99
CA CYS A 4 29.93 -11.09 3.77
C CYS A 4 28.49 -11.66 3.80
N LYS A 5 28.29 -12.78 4.50
CA LYS A 5 26.95 -13.38 4.69
C LYS A 5 26.05 -12.52 5.59
N SER A 6 26.64 -11.85 6.59
CA SER A 6 25.96 -10.94 7.49
C SER A 6 25.41 -9.72 6.76
N TRP A 7 26.07 -9.28 5.68
CA TRP A 7 25.57 -8.20 4.82
C TRP A 7 24.36 -8.62 4.00
N LEU A 8 24.37 -9.84 3.46
CA LEU A 8 23.22 -10.37 2.72
C LEU A 8 22.00 -10.53 3.61
N ILE A 9 22.20 -10.99 4.85
CA ILE A 9 21.11 -11.11 5.84
C ILE A 9 20.57 -9.73 6.23
N LEU A 10 21.46 -8.76 6.48
CA LEU A 10 21.05 -7.40 6.82
C LEU A 10 20.24 -6.74 5.69
N LEU A 11 20.67 -6.92 4.43
CA LEU A 11 19.97 -6.43 3.25
C LEU A 11 18.58 -7.08 3.12
N ALA A 12 18.48 -8.40 3.30
CA ALA A 12 17.21 -9.11 3.23
C ALA A 12 16.22 -8.63 4.30
N VAL A 13 16.69 -8.42 5.54
CA VAL A 13 15.86 -7.86 6.63
C VAL A 13 15.37 -6.45 6.29
N LEU A 14 16.21 -5.62 5.67
CA LEU A 14 15.83 -4.26 5.28
C LEU A 14 14.75 -4.23 4.18
N LEU A 15 14.74 -5.24 3.29
CA LEU A 15 13.80 -5.33 2.16
C LEU A 15 12.42 -5.90 2.54
N ILE A 16 12.33 -6.68 3.62
CA ILE A 16 11.08 -7.34 4.04
C ILE A 16 10.26 -6.46 5.00
N GLY A 17 10.89 -5.51 5.68
CA GLY A 17 10.26 -4.70 6.72
C GLY A 17 9.47 -3.48 6.25
N THR A 18 9.34 -3.25 4.95
CA THR A 18 8.59 -2.10 4.42
C THR A 18 7.20 -2.54 4.02
N GLU A 19 6.20 -2.22 4.85
CA GLU A 19 4.81 -2.25 4.37
C GLU A 19 4.70 -1.21 3.26
N LEU A 20 4.35 -1.65 2.05
CA LEU A 20 4.07 -0.74 0.95
C LEU A 20 2.82 0.06 1.34
N PRO A 21 2.91 1.40 1.48
CA PRO A 21 1.77 2.22 1.84
C PRO A 21 0.82 2.30 0.64
N ALA A 22 0.00 1.28 0.48
CA ALA A 22 -1.04 1.21 -0.53
C ALA A 22 -2.40 1.24 0.17
N GLN A 23 -3.31 2.06 -0.34
CA GLN A 23 -4.66 2.12 0.18
C GLN A 23 -5.53 1.10 -0.57
N PHE A 24 -5.86 -0.01 0.10
CA PHE A 24 -6.76 -1.00 -0.46
C PHE A 24 -8.21 -0.54 -0.30
N LEU A 25 -8.95 -0.53 -1.39
CA LEU A 25 -10.34 -0.09 -1.42
C LEU A 25 -11.28 -1.26 -1.69
N ARG A 26 -12.45 -1.22 -1.05
CA ARG A 26 -13.58 -2.12 -1.32
C ARG A 26 -14.87 -1.31 -1.46
N VAL A 27 -15.87 -1.93 -2.09
CA VAL A 27 -17.24 -1.39 -2.09
C VAL A 27 -17.83 -1.55 -0.68
N SER A 28 -18.50 -0.51 -0.18
CA SER A 28 -19.20 -0.54 1.10
C SER A 28 -20.33 -1.58 1.13
N ASP A 29 -20.73 -2.02 2.32
CA ASP A 29 -21.73 -3.09 2.47
C ASP A 29 -23.10 -2.72 1.87
N ASN A 30 -23.45 -1.42 1.89
CA ASN A 30 -24.65 -0.89 1.26
C ASN A 30 -24.50 -0.60 -0.25
N GLN A 31 -23.34 -0.89 -0.83
CA GLN A 31 -23.03 -0.74 -2.26
C GLN A 31 -23.16 0.67 -2.82
N ARG A 32 -22.90 1.69 -2.00
CA ARG A 32 -23.02 3.11 -2.40
C ARG A 32 -21.73 3.91 -2.31
N PHE A 33 -20.72 3.43 -1.58
CA PHE A 33 -19.48 4.16 -1.32
C PHE A 33 -18.26 3.27 -1.49
N LEU A 34 -17.10 3.91 -1.60
CA LEU A 34 -15.81 3.25 -1.43
C LEU A 34 -15.34 3.43 0.02
N VAL A 35 -14.73 2.38 0.56
CA VAL A 35 -14.14 2.35 1.90
C VAL A 35 -12.79 1.64 1.87
N THR A 36 -11.95 1.86 2.87
CA THR A 36 -10.70 1.10 3.05
C THR A 36 -10.99 -0.36 3.43
N SER A 37 -9.96 -1.20 3.46
CA SER A 37 -10.06 -2.56 4.00
C SER A 37 -10.63 -2.61 5.42
N GLU A 38 -10.36 -1.59 6.23
CA GLU A 38 -10.80 -1.43 7.62
C GLU A 38 -12.21 -0.81 7.72
N GLY A 39 -12.78 -0.34 6.61
CA GLY A 39 -14.13 0.23 6.57
C GLY A 39 -14.19 1.75 6.68
N GLU A 40 -13.06 2.45 6.69
CA GLU A 40 -13.02 3.91 6.74
C GLU A 40 -13.49 4.53 5.41
N PRO A 41 -14.29 5.61 5.41
CA PRO A 41 -14.77 6.25 4.18
C PRO A 41 -13.64 6.71 3.25
N PHE A 42 -13.79 6.46 1.95
CA PHE A 42 -12.88 6.96 0.92
C PHE A 42 -13.60 7.95 -0.01
N PHE A 43 -13.11 9.20 -0.06
CA PHE A 43 -13.61 10.22 -0.97
C PHE A 43 -12.79 10.23 -2.27
N TRP A 44 -13.42 9.79 -3.37
CA TRP A 44 -12.80 9.85 -4.69
C TRP A 44 -13.05 11.23 -5.32
N LEU A 45 -11.99 12.04 -5.41
CA LEU A 45 -11.96 13.23 -6.26
C LEU A 45 -11.30 12.87 -7.60
N GLY A 46 -12.12 12.57 -8.61
CA GLY A 46 -11.63 12.21 -9.95
C GLY A 46 -11.40 13.44 -10.83
N ASP A 47 -10.45 13.32 -11.75
CA ASP A 47 -10.25 14.22 -12.88
C ASP A 47 -10.37 13.41 -14.20
N THR A 48 -10.65 14.07 -15.32
CA THR A 48 -10.71 13.44 -16.64
C THR A 48 -9.50 13.85 -17.48
N GLY A 49 -8.32 13.35 -17.12
CA GLY A 49 -7.05 13.62 -17.81
C GLY A 49 -6.85 12.83 -19.11
N TRP A 50 -7.80 12.89 -20.05
CA TRP A 50 -7.77 12.04 -21.26
C TRP A 50 -6.60 12.31 -22.22
N GLU A 51 -6.06 13.52 -22.22
CA GLU A 51 -4.99 13.96 -23.14
C GLU A 51 -3.63 14.14 -22.44
N MET A 52 -3.46 13.57 -21.23
CA MET A 52 -2.18 13.60 -20.50
C MET A 52 -1.10 12.73 -21.13
#